data_AF-A0A941Y375-F1
#
_entry.id   AF-A0A941Y375-F1
#
_cell.length_a   1.000
_cell.length_b   1.000
_cell.length_c   1.000
_cell.angle_alpha   90.00
_cell.angle_beta   90.00
_cell.angle_gamma   90.00
#
_symmetry.space_group_name_H-M   'P 1'
#
loop_
_entity.id
_entity.type
_entity.pdbx_description
1 polymer ?
#
loop_
_entity_poly.entity_id
_entity_poly.type
_entity_poly.pdbx_seq_one_letter_code
_entity_poly.pdbx_strand_id
1 'polypeptide(L)'
;MCAGWVGCHGSDLLALRLAAARGIVDGTDLDGTRTTTSVPLFSSGAAAAAHGLRDIDTPGAPARKAMTKIADRRSDTTTLGCKQP
;
A
#
# COMPACT_ATOMS: atom_id res chain seq x y z
N MET A 1 8.53 7.73 3.01
CA MET A 1 7.07 7.50 2.90
C MET A 1 6.77 7.03 1.48
N CYS A 2 5.80 6.14 1.27
CA CYS A 2 5.46 5.69 -0.09
C CYS A 2 4.54 6.70 -0.78
N ALA A 3 4.49 6.62 -2.12
CA ALA A 3 3.71 7.52 -2.95
C ALA A 3 2.23 7.60 -2.54
N GLY A 4 1.64 6.46 -2.18
CA GLY A 4 0.24 6.41 -1.75
C GLY A 4 -0.04 7.14 -0.44
N TRP A 5 0.88 7.06 0.53
CA TRP A 5 0.69 7.74 1.81
C TRP A 5 0.78 9.26 1.66
N VAL A 6 1.76 9.74 0.88
CA VAL A 6 1.96 11.16 0.60
C VAL A 6 0.82 11.70 -0.28
N GLY A 7 0.41 11.00 -1.33
CA GLY A 7 -0.67 11.46 -2.20
C GLY A 7 -2.05 11.44 -1.54
N CYS A 8 -2.29 10.53 -0.60
CA CYS A 8 -3.59 10.41 0.08
C CYS A 8 -3.78 11.44 1.21
N HIS A 9 -2.71 11.76 1.95
CA HIS A 9 -2.78 12.62 3.14
C HIS A 9 -2.05 13.96 2.98
N GLY A 10 -1.09 14.07 2.07
CA GLY A 10 -0.38 15.32 1.76
C GLY A 10 0.09 16.07 3.00
N SER A 11 -0.20 17.36 3.03
CA SER A 11 0.13 18.27 4.12
C SER A 11 -0.49 17.90 5.48
N ASP A 12 -1.40 16.92 5.57
CA ASP A 12 -1.91 16.45 6.86
C ASP A 12 -0.90 15.65 7.68
N LEU A 13 0.16 15.17 7.03
CA LEU A 13 1.19 14.38 7.67
C LEU A 13 2.12 15.27 8.50
N LEU A 14 2.12 15.05 9.82
CA LEU A 14 3.02 15.74 10.76
C LEU A 14 4.50 15.68 10.30
N ALA A 15 4.93 14.54 9.75
CA ALA A 15 6.28 14.37 9.24
C ALA A 15 6.62 15.37 8.11
N LEU A 16 5.68 15.63 7.20
CA LEU A 16 5.87 16.60 6.11
C LEU A 16 5.87 18.03 6.63
N ARG A 17 4.97 18.36 7.56
CA ARG A 17 4.95 19.68 8.22
C ARG A 17 6.25 19.94 8.98
N LEU A 18 6.78 18.94 9.69
CA LEU A 18 8.04 19.07 10.42
C LEU A 18 9.24 19.21 9.48
N ALA A 19 9.24 18.49 8.36
CA ALA A 19 10.27 18.61 7.34
C ALA A 19 10.24 20.00 6.68
N ALA A 20 9.06 20.54 6.39
CA ALA A 20 8.89 21.90 5.89
C ALA A 20 9.31 22.97 6.92
N ALA A 21 8.92 22.80 8.19
CA ALA A 21 9.33 23.69 9.27
C ALA A 21 10.86 23.72 9.48
N ARG A 22 11.56 22.64 9.10
CA ARG A 22 13.02 22.55 9.12
C ARG A 22 13.68 22.95 7.80
N GLY A 23 12.92 23.39 6.80
CA GLY A 23 13.43 23.76 5.48
C GLY A 23 13.99 22.59 4.67
N ILE A 24 13.65 21.34 5.02
CA ILE A 24 14.10 20.14 4.30
C ILE A 24 13.29 19.96 3.00
N VAL A 25 12.04 20.41 3.01
CA VAL A 25 11.11 20.35 1.88
C VAL A 25 10.41 21.70 1.76
N ASP A 26 10.15 22.16 0.55
CA ASP A 26 9.34 23.36 0.35
C ASP A 26 7.90 23.09 0.81
N GLY A 27 7.37 23.97 1.66
CA GLY A 27 6.01 23.86 2.18
C GLY A 27 4.94 23.98 1.10
N THR A 28 5.25 24.64 -0.02
CA THR A 28 4.36 24.78 -1.18
C THR A 28 4.31 23.51 -2.05
N ASP A 29 5.27 22.60 -1.88
CA ASP A 29 5.36 21.29 -2.56
C ASP A 29 4.62 20.17 -1.79
N LEU A 30 3.94 20.49 -0.68
CA LEU A 30 3.27 19.49 0.16
C LEU A 30 1.89 19.07 -0.35
N ASP A 31 1.37 19.74 -1.37
CA ASP A 31 0.16 19.30 -2.05
C ASP A 31 0.48 18.04 -2.86
N GLY A 32 -0.24 16.95 -2.57
CA GLY A 32 0.03 15.58 -3.06
C GLY A 32 0.06 15.39 -4.57
N THR A 33 -0.13 16.45 -5.36
CA THR A 33 -0.14 16.51 -6.84
C THR A 33 1.19 16.10 -7.47
N ARG A 34 2.30 16.20 -6.74
CA ARG A 34 3.63 15.85 -7.27
C ARG A 34 4.00 14.38 -7.11
N THR A 35 3.17 13.60 -6.42
CA THR A 35 3.45 12.18 -6.18
C THR A 35 2.92 11.34 -7.33
N THR A 36 3.74 11.17 -8.36
CA THR A 36 3.36 10.36 -9.53
C THR A 36 3.49 8.86 -9.21
N THR A 37 2.43 8.13 -9.50
CA THR A 37 2.39 6.66 -9.40
C THR A 37 1.58 6.12 -10.57
N SER A 38 2.01 5.01 -11.14
CA SER A 38 1.26 4.32 -12.22
C SER A 38 -0.02 3.64 -11.71
N VAL A 39 -0.15 3.49 -10.39
CA VAL A 39 -1.34 2.91 -9.74
C VAL A 39 -2.20 4.04 -9.19
N PRO A 40 -3.51 4.10 -9.54
CA PRO A 40 -4.45 5.06 -8.98
C PRO A 40 -4.43 5.03 -7.44
N LEU A 41 -4.45 6.20 -6.82
CA LEU A 41 -4.48 6.30 -5.36
C LEU A 41 -5.90 6.19 -4.82
N PHE A 42 -6.04 5.53 -3.68
CA PHE A 42 -7.27 5.54 -2.90
C PHE A 42 -7.42 6.87 -2.16
N SER A 43 -8.66 7.31 -1.94
CA SER A 43 -8.98 8.54 -1.22
C SER A 43 -8.70 8.49 0.28
N SER A 44 -8.48 7.30 0.84
CA SER A 44 -8.09 7.10 2.25
C SER A 44 -7.37 5.77 2.44
N GLY A 45 -6.60 5.65 3.53
CA GLY A 45 -6.06 4.36 3.98
C GLY A 45 -7.16 3.32 4.27
N ALA A 46 -8.31 3.76 4.80
CA ALA A 46 -9.46 2.89 5.04
C ALA A 46 -10.03 2.31 3.73
N ALA A 47 -10.13 3.13 2.68
CA ALA A 47 -10.57 2.66 1.36
C ALA A 47 -9.57 1.65 0.74
N ALA A 48 -8.27 1.88 0.92
CA ALA A 48 -7.24 0.94 0.50
C ALA A 48 -7.34 -0.40 1.26
N ALA A 49 -7.55 -0.35 2.58
CA ALA A 49 -7.73 -1.55 3.41
C ALA A 49 -8.99 -2.33 3.03
N ALA A 50 -10.12 -1.65 2.88
CA ALA A 50 -11.37 -2.27 2.43
C ALA A 50 -11.25 -2.90 1.05
N HIS A 51 -10.51 -2.26 0.13
CA HIS A 51 -10.20 -2.85 -1.17
C HIS A 51 -9.35 -4.12 -1.05
N GLY A 52 -8.28 -4.09 -0.23
CA GLY A 52 -7.40 -5.24 -0.04
C GLY A 52 -8.05 -6.43 0.68
N LEU A 53 -9.02 -6.18 1.55
CA LEU A 53 -9.75 -7.23 2.28
C LEU A 53 -10.87 -7.88 1.46
N ARG A 54 -11.37 -7.22 0.41
CA ARG A 54 -12.57 -7.64 -0.32
C ARG A 54 -12.53 -9.09 -0.80
N ASP A 55 -11.38 -9.51 -1.34
CA ASP A 55 -11.21 -10.82 -1.96
C ASP A 55 -10.33 -11.74 -1.10
N ILE A 56 -10.18 -11.45 0.20
CA ILE A 56 -9.27 -12.22 1.06
C ILE A 56 -9.73 -13.68 1.21
N ASP A 57 -11.04 -13.90 1.35
CA ASP A 57 -11.63 -15.22 1.50
C ASP A 57 -11.79 -15.95 0.17
N THR A 58 -11.92 -15.21 -0.94
CA THR A 58 -12.09 -15.75 -2.29
C THR A 58 -11.15 -15.04 -3.27
N PRO A 59 -9.83 -15.29 -3.19
CA PRO A 59 -8.85 -14.56 -3.99
C PRO A 59 -8.97 -14.87 -5.48
N GLY A 60 -8.95 -13.85 -6.32
CA GLY A 60 -8.98 -13.98 -7.78
C GLY A 60 -7.76 -14.71 -8.37
N ALA A 61 -7.85 -15.09 -9.64
CA ALA A 61 -6.78 -15.82 -10.34
C ALA A 61 -5.39 -15.14 -10.28
N PRO A 62 -5.28 -13.80 -10.44
CA PRO A 62 -3.98 -13.12 -10.30
C PRO A 62 -3.38 -13.24 -8.90
N ALA A 63 -4.21 -13.13 -7.85
CA ALA A 63 -3.77 -13.26 -6.46
C ALA A 63 -3.29 -14.69 -6.17
N ARG A 64 -4.05 -15.71 -6.60
CA ARG A 64 -3.64 -17.11 -6.45
C ARG A 64 -2.31 -17.41 -7.14
N LYS A 65 -2.07 -16.87 -8.34
CA LYS A 65 -0.79 -17.02 -9.06
C LYS A 65 0.39 -16.43 -8.26
N ALA A 66 0.18 -15.28 -7.60
CA ALA A 66 1.19 -14.68 -6.75
C ALA A 66 1.45 -15.52 -5.49
N MET A 67 0.38 -16.04 -4.86
CA MET A 67 0.49 -16.93 -3.70
C MET A 67 1.29 -18.19 -4.03
N THR A 68 0.98 -18.88 -5.13
CA THR A 68 1.74 -20.05 -5.59
C THR A 68 3.22 -19.71 -5.80
N LYS A 69 3.52 -18.61 -6.51
CA LYS A 69 4.90 -18.15 -6.72
C LYS A 69 5.66 -17.93 -5.41
N ILE A 70 4.99 -17.42 -4.37
CA ILE A 70 5.60 -17.20 -3.05
C ILE A 70 5.84 -18.54 -2.37
N ALA A 71 4.83 -19.41 -2.31
CA ALA A 71 4.91 -20.74 -1.70
C ALA A 71 6.04 -21.58 -2.31
N ASP A 72 6.21 -21.53 -3.64
CA ASP A 72 7.27 -22.26 -4.36
C ASP A 72 8.69 -21.83 -3.94
N ARG A 73 8.85 -20.59 -3.46
CA ARG A 73 10.15 -20.00 -3.10
C ARG A 73 10.39 -19.91 -1.60
N ARG A 74 9.33 -20.06 -0.80
CA ARG A 74 9.32 -19.81 0.65
C ARG A 74 8.62 -20.96 1.35
N SER A 75 9.40 -21.97 1.72
CA SER A 75 8.94 -23.14 2.48
C SER A 75 8.40 -22.77 3.87
N ASP A 76 8.78 -21.61 4.41
CA ASP A 76 8.27 -21.03 5.67
C ASP A 76 6.85 -20.49 5.58
N THR A 77 6.32 -20.25 4.37
CA THR A 77 4.98 -19.66 4.17
C THR A 77 3.88 -20.67 3.84
N THR A 78 4.19 -21.97 3.72
CA THR A 78 3.25 -23.00 3.23
C THR A 78 2.20 -23.48 4.25
N THR A 79 2.06 -22.83 5.40
CA THR A 79 1.07 -23.19 6.43
C THR A 79 -0.30 -22.51 6.24
N LEU A 80 -0.77 -22.36 5.00
CA LEU A 80 -2.12 -21.92 4.69
C LEU A 80 -2.80 -22.96 3.78
N GLY A 81 -3.35 -24.02 4.39
CA GLY A 81 -4.47 -24.73 3.79
C GLY A 81 -4.27 -26.13 3.20
N CYS A 82 -3.27 -26.92 3.61
CA CYS A 82 -3.29 -28.37 3.35
C CYS A 82 -3.76 -29.13 4.60
N LYS A 83 -5.08 -29.33 4.73
CA LYS A 83 -5.54 -30.56 5.38
C LYS A 83 -5.33 -31.67 4.35
N GLN A 84 -4.23 -32.41 4.52
CA GLN A 84 -4.01 -33.71 3.87
C GLN A 84 -5.02 -34.74 4.43
N PRO A 85 -5.30 -35.83 3.67
CA PRO A 85 -6.62 -36.42 3.45
C PRO A 85 -7.33 -36.98 4.69
#